data_AF-A0A1H4XD37-F1
#
_entry.id   AF-A0A1H4XD37-F1
#
_cell.length_a   1.000
_cell.length_b   1.000
_cell.length_c   1.000
_cell.angle_alpha   90.00
_cell.angle_beta   90.00
_cell.angle_gamma   90.00
#
_symmetry.space_group_name_H-M   'P 1'
#
loop_
_entity.id
_entity.type
_entity.pdbx_description
1 polymer ?
#
loop_
_entity_poly.entity_id
_entity_poly.type
_entity_poly.pdbx_seq_one_letter_code
_entity_poly.pdbx_strand_id
1 'polypeptide(L)'
;MQTEILVGLIGFSGAVVGAGGALLGGWFQQKHQAAAMREQQKAARASLLEERGRAAGEKALSELYALRRHLNECELRPVPEERQPWRGIARGFIDEAELAVMLMPNAGEVQSRITEAAGLITETLIIGREEARQMTDGEHRTHIHKCLVGTLEAIGALSAFMRGDPLPELGRLLRRHLEQHRRPTAPS
;
A
#
# COMPACT_ATOMS: atom_id res chain seq x y z
N MET A 1 -44.74 -62.98 36.08
CA MET A 1 -44.70 -61.51 35.86
C MET A 1 -43.36 -60.92 36.33
N GLN A 2 -42.22 -61.37 35.81
CA GLN A 2 -40.90 -60.84 36.23
C GLN A 2 -39.90 -60.61 35.07
N THR A 3 -40.16 -61.18 33.89
CA THR A 3 -39.26 -61.07 32.72
C THR A 3 -39.49 -59.81 31.88
N GLU A 4 -40.67 -59.19 31.92
CA GLU A 4 -40.98 -57.97 31.14
C GLU A 4 -40.37 -56.69 31.73
N ILE A 5 -40.09 -56.66 33.04
CA ILE A 5 -39.49 -55.47 33.70
C ILE A 5 -37.96 -55.45 33.48
N LEU A 6 -37.30 -56.60 33.32
CA LEU A 6 -35.85 -56.67 33.15
C LEU A 6 -35.39 -56.29 31.73
N VAL A 7 -36.20 -56.60 30.71
CA VAL A 7 -35.88 -56.25 29.31
C VAL A 7 -36.04 -54.74 29.06
N GLY A 8 -36.97 -54.08 29.79
CA GLY A 8 -37.15 -52.63 29.74
C GLY A 8 -35.96 -51.82 30.28
N LEU A 9 -35.24 -52.34 31.28
CA LEU A 9 -34.11 -51.65 31.91
C LEU A 9 -32.82 -51.71 31.06
N ILE A 10 -32.63 -52.80 30.30
CA ILE A 10 -31.50 -52.98 29.37
C ILE A 10 -31.71 -52.15 28.10
N GLY A 11 -32.95 -52.03 27.62
CA GLY A 11 -33.30 -51.16 26.50
C GLY A 11 -33.08 -49.67 26.78
N PHE A 12 -33.37 -49.21 28.01
CA PHE A 12 -33.19 -47.82 28.40
C PHE A 12 -31.73 -47.41 28.61
N SER A 13 -30.88 -48.31 29.12
CA SER A 13 -29.45 -48.04 29.34
C SER A 13 -28.67 -47.95 28.03
N GLY A 14 -29.01 -48.77 27.02
CA GLY A 14 -28.45 -48.65 25.67
C GLY A 14 -28.86 -47.36 24.95
N ALA A 15 -30.09 -46.90 25.14
CA ALA A 15 -30.59 -45.66 24.54
C ALA A 15 -29.92 -44.40 25.09
N VAL A 16 -29.61 -44.35 26.40
CA VAL A 16 -28.92 -43.22 27.02
C VAL A 16 -27.46 -43.11 26.56
N VAL A 17 -26.77 -44.24 26.39
CA VAL A 17 -25.38 -44.27 25.87
C VAL A 17 -25.34 -43.87 24.39
N GLY A 18 -26.31 -44.32 23.58
CA GLY A 18 -26.45 -43.92 22.17
C GLY A 18 -26.77 -42.43 21.99
N ALA A 19 -27.68 -41.89 22.80
CA ALA A 19 -28.04 -40.46 22.76
C ALA A 19 -26.90 -39.56 23.24
N GLY A 20 -26.17 -39.96 24.30
CA GLY A 20 -25.00 -39.23 24.80
C GLY A 20 -23.83 -39.20 23.80
N GLY A 21 -23.57 -40.31 23.10
CA GLY A 21 -22.57 -40.39 22.03
C GLY A 21 -22.91 -39.49 20.84
N ALA A 22 -24.18 -39.43 20.42
CA ALA A 22 -24.62 -38.59 19.32
C ALA A 22 -24.51 -37.08 19.64
N LEU A 23 -24.83 -36.67 20.87
CA LEU A 23 -24.70 -35.28 21.31
C LEU A 23 -23.23 -34.83 21.42
N LEU A 24 -22.35 -35.68 21.95
CA LEU A 24 -20.92 -35.39 22.03
C LEU A 24 -20.25 -35.35 20.65
N GLY A 25 -20.63 -36.27 19.75
CA GLY A 25 -20.18 -36.25 18.35
C GLY A 25 -20.60 -34.98 17.63
N GLY A 26 -21.87 -34.57 17.79
CA GLY A 26 -22.40 -33.33 17.23
C GLY A 26 -21.69 -32.08 17.76
N TRP A 27 -21.41 -32.01 19.06
CA TRP A 27 -20.70 -30.86 19.65
C TRP A 27 -19.25 -30.76 19.20
N PHE A 28 -18.54 -31.88 19.15
CA PHE A 28 -17.14 -31.91 18.69
C PHE A 28 -17.04 -31.54 17.21
N GLN A 29 -17.96 -32.07 16.38
CA GLN A 29 -18.04 -31.76 14.96
C GLN A 29 -18.42 -30.29 14.72
N GLN A 30 -19.36 -29.74 15.49
CA GLN A 30 -19.75 -28.32 15.40
C GLN A 30 -18.61 -27.38 15.81
N LYS A 31 -17.86 -27.72 16.87
CA LYS A 31 -16.71 -26.93 17.31
C LYS A 31 -15.57 -26.96 16.29
N HIS A 32 -15.29 -28.12 15.70
CA HIS A 32 -14.29 -28.22 14.63
C HIS A 32 -14.71 -27.48 13.36
N GLN A 33 -15.99 -27.57 12.96
CA GLN A 33 -16.52 -26.82 11.83
C GLN A 33 -16.45 -25.31 12.06
N ALA A 34 -16.77 -24.84 13.27
CA ALA A 34 -16.64 -23.43 13.62
C ALA A 34 -15.18 -22.94 13.61
N ALA A 35 -14.24 -23.77 14.07
CA ALA A 35 -12.82 -23.47 13.99
C ALA A 35 -12.31 -23.42 12.54
N ALA A 36 -12.66 -24.42 11.73
CA ALA A 36 -12.29 -24.50 10.32
C ALA A 36 -12.87 -23.31 9.51
N MET A 37 -14.13 -22.92 9.76
CA MET A 37 -14.71 -21.75 9.11
C MET A 37 -14.00 -20.44 9.51
N ARG A 38 -13.56 -20.30 10.76
CA ARG A 38 -12.79 -19.12 11.19
C ARG A 38 -11.42 -19.07 10.51
N GLU A 39 -10.75 -20.20 10.37
CA GLU A 39 -9.47 -20.30 9.64
C GLU A 39 -9.65 -19.98 8.16
N GLN A 40 -10.66 -20.54 7.52
CA GLN A 40 -11.01 -20.22 6.12
C GLN A 40 -11.33 -18.73 5.94
N GLN A 41 -12.09 -18.13 6.86
CA GLN A 41 -12.38 -16.70 6.82
C GLN A 41 -11.11 -15.85 6.97
N LYS A 42 -10.18 -16.25 7.85
CA LYS A 42 -8.90 -15.54 8.01
C LYS A 42 -8.05 -15.65 6.75
N ALA A 43 -7.95 -16.86 6.17
CA ALA A 43 -7.21 -17.10 4.93
C ALA A 43 -7.80 -16.31 3.76
N ALA A 44 -9.13 -16.32 3.60
CA ALA A 44 -9.82 -15.56 2.55
C ALA A 44 -9.66 -14.04 2.73
N ARG A 45 -9.66 -13.54 3.97
CA ARG A 45 -9.38 -12.12 4.23
C ARG A 45 -7.93 -11.77 3.90
N ALA A 46 -6.98 -12.64 4.24
CA ALA A 46 -5.57 -12.43 3.93
C ALA A 46 -5.34 -12.38 2.42
N SER A 47 -5.92 -13.31 1.65
CA SER A 47 -5.79 -13.32 0.19
C SER A 47 -6.40 -12.06 -0.45
N LEU A 48 -7.58 -11.63 0.02
CA LEU A 48 -8.21 -10.40 -0.47
C LEU A 48 -7.37 -9.14 -0.17
N LEU A 49 -6.71 -9.09 0.99
CA LEU A 49 -5.82 -7.98 1.32
C LEU A 49 -4.57 -7.98 0.44
N GLU A 50 -4.00 -9.15 0.16
CA GLU A 50 -2.85 -9.31 -0.73
C GLU A 50 -3.19 -8.88 -2.17
N GLU A 51 -4.33 -9.34 -2.71
CA GLU A 51 -4.80 -8.94 -4.04
C GLU A 51 -5.04 -7.43 -4.14
N ARG A 52 -5.71 -6.85 -3.13
CA ARG A 52 -5.93 -5.39 -3.08
C ARG A 52 -4.62 -4.62 -2.97
N GLY A 53 -3.69 -5.09 -2.13
CA GLY A 53 -2.38 -4.50 -1.97
C GLY A 53 -1.58 -4.52 -3.28
N ARG A 54 -1.63 -5.64 -3.99
CA ARG A 54 -0.98 -5.79 -5.29
C ARG A 54 -1.57 -4.86 -6.33
N ALA A 55 -2.90 -4.81 -6.46
CA ALA A 55 -3.58 -3.93 -7.40
C ALA A 55 -3.29 -2.44 -7.09
N ALA A 56 -3.25 -2.07 -5.81
CA ALA A 56 -2.88 -0.73 -5.37
C ALA A 56 -1.42 -0.38 -5.73
N GLY A 57 -0.48 -1.30 -5.49
CA GLY A 57 0.91 -1.13 -5.89
C GLY A 57 1.11 -1.03 -7.40
N GLU A 58 0.38 -1.84 -8.19
CA GLU A 58 0.39 -1.77 -9.65
C GLU A 58 -0.17 -0.44 -10.17
N LYS A 59 -1.26 0.07 -9.58
CA LYS A 59 -1.77 1.42 -9.87
C LYS A 59 -0.72 2.48 -9.57
N ALA A 60 -0.15 2.48 -8.36
CA ALA A 60 0.85 3.45 -7.96
C ALA A 60 2.09 3.45 -8.88
N LEU A 61 2.59 2.27 -9.27
CA LEU A 61 3.68 2.17 -10.25
C LEU A 61 3.25 2.76 -11.61
N SER A 62 2.05 2.46 -12.08
CA SER A 62 1.53 3.01 -13.33
C SER A 62 1.52 4.53 -13.34
N GLU A 63 1.01 5.17 -12.28
CA GLU A 63 0.98 6.63 -12.14
C GLU A 63 2.40 7.23 -12.09
N LEU A 64 3.32 6.61 -11.35
CA LEU A 64 4.72 7.06 -11.29
C LEU A 64 5.44 6.92 -12.64
N TYR A 65 5.16 5.86 -13.41
CA TYR A 65 5.70 5.72 -14.77
C TYR A 65 5.08 6.72 -15.75
N ALA A 66 3.79 7.02 -15.61
CA ALA A 66 3.12 8.07 -16.39
C ALA A 66 3.74 9.45 -16.09
N LEU A 67 3.98 9.76 -14.81
CA LEU A 67 4.71 10.95 -14.38
C LEU A 67 6.11 11.02 -14.98
N ARG A 68 6.90 9.94 -14.87
CA ARG A 68 8.25 9.87 -15.44
C ARG A 68 8.24 10.16 -16.94
N ARG A 69 7.30 9.56 -17.68
CA ARG A 69 7.16 9.77 -19.13
C ARG A 69 6.84 11.24 -19.43
N HIS A 70 5.87 11.79 -18.74
CA HIS A 70 5.44 13.18 -18.88
C HIS A 70 6.58 14.17 -18.59
N LEU A 71 7.35 13.95 -17.53
CA LEU A 71 8.52 14.78 -17.20
C LEU A 71 9.61 14.73 -18.27
N ASN A 72 9.92 13.54 -18.80
CA ASN A 72 10.90 13.40 -19.90
C ASN A 72 10.43 14.10 -21.18
N GLU A 73 9.14 14.05 -21.51
CA GLU A 73 8.58 14.75 -22.67
C GLU A 73 8.67 16.28 -22.52
N CYS A 74 8.46 16.79 -21.30
CA CYS A 74 8.60 18.22 -20.99
C CYS A 74 10.06 18.70 -21.04
N GLU A 75 11.02 17.86 -20.65
CA GLU A 75 12.45 18.19 -20.74
C GLU A 75 12.90 18.42 -22.21
N LEU A 76 12.31 17.68 -23.14
CA LEU A 76 12.65 17.73 -24.57
C LEU A 76 11.98 18.87 -25.35
N ARG A 77 10.95 19.51 -24.77
CA ARG A 77 10.18 20.58 -25.42
C ARG A 77 9.92 21.71 -24.42
N PRO A 78 10.78 22.75 -24.35
CA PRO A 78 10.49 23.91 -23.52
C PRO A 78 9.16 24.52 -23.97
N VAL A 79 8.14 24.40 -23.11
CA VAL A 79 6.79 24.92 -23.37
C VAL A 79 6.80 26.42 -23.08
N PRO A 80 6.14 27.26 -23.89
CA PRO A 80 5.96 28.67 -23.59
C PRO A 80 5.44 28.87 -22.15
N GLU A 81 6.11 29.79 -21.47
CA GLU A 81 6.04 30.08 -20.04
C GLU A 81 4.61 30.36 -19.54
N GLU A 82 3.75 30.89 -20.41
CA GLU A 82 2.37 31.29 -20.12
C GLU A 82 1.41 30.14 -19.86
N ARG A 83 1.80 28.89 -20.14
CA ARG A 83 0.90 27.74 -20.02
C ARG A 83 1.33 26.60 -19.14
N GLN A 84 2.60 26.49 -18.72
CA GLN A 84 3.25 25.32 -18.07
C GLN A 84 2.27 24.31 -17.43
N PRO A 85 1.53 23.51 -18.23
CA PRO A 85 0.42 22.70 -17.71
C PRO A 85 0.98 21.46 -17.03
N TRP A 86 2.25 21.18 -17.31
CA TRP A 86 2.98 20.04 -16.83
C TRP A 86 3.03 19.97 -15.31
N ARG A 87 3.06 21.10 -14.60
CA ARG A 87 3.10 21.13 -13.12
C ARG A 87 1.82 20.57 -12.52
N GLY A 88 0.66 20.99 -13.04
CA GLY A 88 -0.64 20.50 -12.60
C GLY A 88 -0.82 19.02 -12.92
N ILE A 89 -0.39 18.60 -14.11
CA ILE A 89 -0.40 17.18 -14.52
C ILE A 89 0.53 16.35 -13.62
N ALA A 90 1.75 16.84 -13.36
CA ALA A 90 2.72 16.17 -12.51
C ALA A 90 2.21 16.00 -11.08
N ARG A 91 1.54 17.03 -10.55
CA ARG A 91 0.87 16.98 -9.25
C ARG A 91 -0.23 15.91 -9.22
N GLY A 92 -1.07 15.86 -10.25
CA GLY A 92 -2.11 14.84 -10.34
C GLY A 92 -1.57 13.42 -10.28
N PHE A 93 -0.48 13.13 -11.01
CA PHE A 93 0.13 11.80 -10.98
C PHE A 93 0.73 11.43 -9.62
N ILE A 94 1.42 12.37 -8.94
CA ILE A 94 2.01 12.06 -7.64
C ILE A 94 0.94 11.90 -6.55
N ASP A 95 -0.12 12.72 -6.57
CA ASP A 95 -1.25 12.62 -5.64
C ASP A 95 -1.97 11.26 -5.78
N GLU A 96 -2.21 10.80 -7.01
CA GLU A 96 -2.82 9.49 -7.28
C GLU A 96 -1.91 8.31 -6.87
N ALA A 97 -0.59 8.45 -7.07
CA ALA A 97 0.38 7.46 -6.63
C ALA A 97 0.42 7.35 -5.10
N GLU A 98 0.48 8.47 -4.38
CA GLU A 98 0.43 8.48 -2.91
C GLU A 98 -0.86 7.86 -2.38
N LEU A 99 -2.01 8.24 -2.96
CA LEU A 99 -3.31 7.67 -2.57
C LEU A 99 -3.34 6.16 -2.75
N ALA A 100 -2.84 5.65 -3.88
CA ALA A 100 -2.80 4.22 -4.15
C ALA A 100 -1.90 3.49 -3.13
N VAL A 101 -0.74 4.06 -2.78
CA VAL A 101 0.19 3.48 -1.81
C VAL A 101 -0.40 3.44 -0.39
N MET A 102 -1.21 4.42 0.00
CA MET A 102 -1.91 4.42 1.29
C MET A 102 -2.87 3.22 1.45
N LEU A 103 -3.34 2.65 0.35
CA LEU A 103 -4.23 1.48 0.36
C LEU A 103 -3.48 0.15 0.46
N MET A 104 -2.15 0.16 0.38
CA MET A 104 -1.33 -1.05 0.48
C MET A 104 -1.19 -1.52 1.94
N PRO A 105 -1.53 -2.78 2.27
CA PRO A 105 -1.36 -3.30 3.62
C PRO A 105 0.13 -3.55 3.93
N ASN A 106 0.52 -3.35 5.20
CA ASN A 106 1.88 -3.58 5.70
C ASN A 106 2.99 -2.82 4.94
N ALA A 107 2.63 -1.73 4.27
CA ALA A 107 3.50 -0.96 3.40
C ALA A 107 4.06 0.31 4.10
N GLY A 108 4.15 0.32 5.43
CA GLY A 108 4.47 1.55 6.19
C GLY A 108 5.83 2.16 5.83
N GLU A 109 6.84 1.34 5.59
CA GLU A 109 8.18 1.83 5.21
C GLU A 109 8.17 2.41 3.79
N VAL A 110 7.53 1.74 2.82
CA VAL A 110 7.43 2.24 1.45
C VAL A 110 6.51 3.46 1.36
N GLN A 111 5.44 3.53 2.17
CA GLN A 111 4.60 4.72 2.36
C GLN A 111 5.45 5.92 2.78
N SER A 112 6.30 5.75 3.81
CA SER A 112 7.21 6.81 4.25
C SER A 112 8.15 7.24 3.12
N ARG A 113 8.79 6.29 2.42
CA ARG A 113 9.71 6.61 1.31
C ARG A 113 9.03 7.34 0.16
N ILE A 114 7.79 6.97 -0.17
CA ILE A 114 7.04 7.61 -1.24
C ILE A 114 6.59 9.00 -0.83
N THR A 115 6.14 9.20 0.41
CA THR A 115 5.81 10.54 0.94
C THR A 115 7.04 11.45 0.99
N GLU A 116 8.21 10.94 1.36
CA GLU A 116 9.47 11.71 1.28
C GLU A 116 9.78 12.15 -0.15
N ALA A 117 9.68 11.22 -1.11
CA ALA A 117 9.91 11.52 -2.52
C ALA A 117 8.86 12.49 -3.09
N ALA A 118 7.60 12.34 -2.71
CA ALA A 118 6.51 13.23 -3.06
C ALA A 118 6.70 14.63 -2.45
N GLY A 119 7.27 14.74 -1.25
CA GLY A 119 7.66 16.00 -0.62
C GLY A 119 8.64 16.79 -1.49
N LEU A 120 9.69 16.14 -1.99
CA LEU A 120 10.65 16.75 -2.91
C LEU A 120 9.99 17.21 -4.22
N ILE A 121 9.12 16.39 -4.81
CA ILE A 121 8.39 16.71 -6.03
C ILE A 121 7.49 17.92 -5.78
N THR A 122 6.67 17.85 -4.73
CA THR A 122 5.66 18.85 -4.38
C THR A 122 6.29 20.19 -4.05
N GLU A 123 7.39 20.24 -3.28
CA GLU A 123 8.14 21.46 -3.02
C GLU A 123 8.62 22.10 -4.34
N THR A 124 9.10 21.29 -5.28
CA THR A 124 9.56 21.78 -6.59
C THR A 124 8.41 22.31 -7.46
N LEU A 125 7.20 21.78 -7.27
CA LEU A 125 5.98 22.17 -7.99
C LEU A 125 5.34 23.43 -7.40
N ILE A 126 5.48 23.68 -6.09
CA ILE A 126 4.96 24.86 -5.38
C ILE A 126 5.90 26.05 -5.63
N ILE A 127 5.72 26.69 -6.78
CA ILE A 127 6.24 28.05 -7.02
C ILE A 127 5.08 28.95 -7.42
N GLY A 128 5.22 30.25 -7.16
CA GLY A 128 4.21 31.23 -7.55
C GLY A 128 4.07 31.31 -9.08
N ARG A 129 2.88 31.69 -9.58
CA ARG A 129 2.68 31.95 -11.03
C ARG A 129 3.66 32.99 -11.57
N GLU A 130 3.98 33.99 -10.78
CA GLU A 130 4.89 35.06 -11.17
C GLU A 130 6.35 34.59 -11.18
N GLU A 131 6.75 33.79 -10.19
CA GLU A 131 8.07 33.16 -10.16
C GLU A 131 8.26 32.20 -11.33
N ALA A 132 7.24 31.38 -11.64
CA ALA A 132 7.23 30.51 -12.81
C ALA A 132 7.35 31.25 -14.15
N ARG A 133 6.96 32.53 -14.20
CA ARG A 133 7.01 33.44 -15.35
C ARG A 133 8.32 34.21 -15.49
N GLN A 134 9.23 34.04 -14.54
CA GLN A 134 10.54 34.65 -14.59
C GLN A 134 11.63 33.58 -14.67
N MET A 135 11.23 32.32 -14.82
CA MET A 135 12.15 31.19 -14.83
C MET A 135 12.86 31.11 -16.18
N THR A 136 14.18 31.09 -16.13
CA THR A 136 15.01 30.75 -17.27
C THR A 136 14.79 29.28 -17.69
N ASP A 137 15.10 28.96 -18.95
CA ASP A 137 15.09 27.57 -19.45
C ASP A 137 15.98 26.62 -18.63
N GLY A 138 17.05 27.15 -18.02
CA GLY A 138 17.94 26.39 -17.14
C GLY A 138 17.28 26.04 -15.80
N GLU A 139 16.57 26.98 -15.20
CA GLU A 139 15.80 26.75 -13.98
C GLU A 139 14.64 25.79 -14.24
N HIS A 140 13.96 25.92 -15.39
CA HIS A 140 12.87 25.02 -15.77
C HIS A 140 13.34 23.56 -15.85
N ARG A 141 14.45 23.33 -16.56
CA ARG A 141 15.08 21.99 -16.63
C ARG A 141 15.50 21.48 -15.26
N THR A 142 16.01 22.37 -14.40
CA THR A 142 16.37 22.00 -13.03
C THR A 142 15.16 21.53 -12.21
N HIS A 143 14.00 22.19 -12.36
CA HIS A 143 12.76 21.77 -11.69
C HIS A 143 12.25 20.42 -12.21
N ILE A 144 12.21 20.23 -13.53
CA ILE A 144 11.85 18.94 -14.12
C ILE A 144 12.79 17.84 -13.62
N HIS A 145 14.10 18.10 -13.61
CA HIS A 145 15.10 17.14 -13.12
C HIS A 145 14.88 16.75 -11.66
N LYS A 146 14.61 17.71 -10.77
CA LYS A 146 14.29 17.43 -9.35
C LYS A 146 13.03 16.55 -9.22
N CYS A 147 11.98 16.87 -9.99
CA CYS A 147 10.76 16.05 -10.01
C CYS A 147 11.04 14.63 -10.52
N LEU A 148 11.87 14.50 -11.55
CA LEU A 148 12.26 13.22 -12.14
C LEU A 148 13.06 12.37 -11.13
N VAL A 149 13.98 12.99 -10.39
CA VAL A 149 14.74 12.31 -9.34
C VAL A 149 13.81 11.79 -8.25
N GLY A 150 12.88 12.61 -7.73
CA GLY A 150 11.88 12.14 -6.77
C GLY A 150 11.01 11.00 -7.32
N THR A 151 10.61 11.10 -8.59
CA THR A 151 9.80 10.06 -9.24
C THR A 151 10.57 8.74 -9.34
N LEU A 152 11.85 8.77 -9.70
CA LEU A 152 12.70 7.57 -9.80
C LEU A 152 12.96 6.93 -8.43
N GLU A 153 13.14 7.74 -7.37
CA GLU A 153 13.25 7.24 -5.99
C GLU A 153 11.98 6.49 -5.58
N ALA A 154 10.80 7.06 -5.85
CA ALA A 154 9.52 6.44 -5.54
C ALA A 154 9.32 5.13 -6.34
N ILE A 155 9.63 5.12 -7.64
CA ILE A 155 9.58 3.91 -8.47
C ILE A 155 10.52 2.84 -7.91
N GLY A 156 11.75 3.21 -7.55
CA GLY A 156 12.76 2.29 -7.00
C GLY A 156 12.29 1.63 -5.71
N ALA A 157 11.82 2.44 -4.75
CA ALA A 157 11.29 1.95 -3.48
C ALA A 157 10.07 1.05 -3.67
N LEU A 158 9.09 1.48 -4.47
CA LEU A 158 7.88 0.70 -4.70
C LEU A 158 8.15 -0.60 -5.45
N SER A 159 9.03 -0.56 -6.46
CA SER A 159 9.38 -1.75 -7.23
C SER A 159 10.14 -2.77 -6.38
N ALA A 160 11.02 -2.34 -5.48
CA ALA A 160 11.70 -3.23 -4.54
C ALA A 160 10.69 -3.88 -3.58
N PHE A 161 9.81 -3.08 -2.97
CA PHE A 161 8.75 -3.57 -2.10
C PHE A 161 7.87 -4.62 -2.79
N MET A 162 7.43 -4.34 -4.03
CA MET A 162 6.57 -5.25 -4.80
C MET A 162 7.25 -6.57 -5.18
N ARG A 163 8.59 -6.64 -5.17
CA ARG A 163 9.35 -7.88 -5.36
C ARG A 163 9.69 -8.60 -4.04
N GLY A 164 9.44 -7.97 -2.90
CA GLY A 164 9.91 -8.45 -1.59
C GLY A 164 11.40 -8.21 -1.34
N ASP A 165 12.03 -7.34 -2.12
CA ASP A 165 13.42 -6.94 -1.94
C ASP A 165 13.55 -5.89 -0.81
N PRO A 166 14.72 -5.78 -0.15
CA PRO A 166 14.99 -4.64 0.72
C PRO A 166 14.91 -3.32 -0.05
N LEU A 167 14.45 -2.26 0.62
CA LEU A 167 14.34 -0.95 0.01
C LEU A 167 15.73 -0.40 -0.36
N PRO A 168 15.87 0.25 -1.52
CA PRO A 168 17.14 0.83 -1.94
C PRO A 168 17.53 2.00 -1.02
N GLU A 169 18.84 2.22 -0.91
CA GLU A 169 19.36 3.38 -0.20
C GLU A 169 18.81 4.69 -0.80
N LEU A 170 18.55 5.64 0.10
CA LEU A 170 18.20 7.02 -0.21
C LEU A 170 19.24 7.67 -1.12
N GLY A 171 18.84 8.12 -2.31
CA GLY A 171 19.71 8.91 -3.16
C GLY A 171 20.06 10.27 -2.56
N ARG A 172 21.20 10.81 -3.01
CA ARG A 172 21.82 12.02 -2.43
C ARG A 172 20.93 13.25 -2.44
N LEU A 173 20.07 13.40 -3.45
CA LEU A 173 19.22 14.60 -3.58
C LEU A 173 18.06 14.54 -2.59
N LEU A 174 17.37 13.39 -2.50
CA LEU A 174 16.32 13.18 -1.52
C LEU A 174 16.86 13.24 -0.09
N ARG A 175 18.03 12.64 0.17
CA ARG A 175 18.71 12.73 1.46
C ARG A 175 18.97 14.18 1.89
N ARG A 176 19.51 15.01 0.99
CA ARG A 176 19.74 16.44 1.25
C ARG A 176 18.45 17.20 1.52
N HIS A 177 17.39 16.92 0.76
CA HIS A 177 16.08 17.52 0.99
C HIS A 177 15.55 17.17 2.40
N LEU A 178 15.65 15.91 2.83
CA LEU A 178 15.24 15.49 4.16
C LEU A 178 16.08 16.11 5.27
N GLU A 179 17.39 16.27 5.07
CA GLU A 179 18.28 16.95 6.01
C GLU A 179 17.93 18.44 6.17
N GLN A 180 17.50 19.10 5.10
CA GLN A 180 17.07 20.51 5.13
C GLN A 180 15.74 20.70 5.89
N HIS A 181 14.85 19.70 5.83
CA HIS A 181 13.52 19.78 6.42
C HIS A 181 13.40 19.09 7.79
N ARG A 182 14.38 18.28 8.21
CA ARG A 182 14.51 17.84 9.61
C ARG A 182 14.99 19.01 10.46
N ARG A 183 14.05 19.67 11.18
CA ARG A 183 14.43 20.54 12.31
C ARG A 183 15.31 19.75 13.29
N PRO A 184 16.39 20.35 13.83
CA PRO A 184 17.07 19.73 14.97
C PRO A 184 16.05 19.66 16.11
N THR A 185 15.64 18.45 16.47
CA THR A 185 14.99 18.22 17.77
C THR A 185 16.03 18.62 18.81
N ALA A 186 15.78 19.72 19.51
CA ALA A 186 16.62 20.17 20.60
C ALA A 186 16.83 18.98 21.57
N PRO A 187 18.06 18.72 22.05
CA PRO A 187 18.27 17.73 23.08
C PRO A 187 17.52 18.19 24.34
N SER A 188 16.58 17.36 24.77
CA SER A 188 15.90 17.45 26.07
C SER A 188 16.85 17.15 27.22
#